data_AF-A0A258SUA1-F1
#
_entry.id   AF-A0A258SUA1-F1
#
_cell.length_a   1.000
_cell.length_b   1.000
_cell.length_c   1.000
_cell.angle_alpha   90.00
_cell.angle_beta   90.00
_cell.angle_gamma   90.00
#
_symmetry.space_group_name_H-M   'P 1'
#
loop_
_entity.id
_entity.type
_entity.pdbx_description
1 polymer ?
#
loop_
_entity_poly.entity_id
_entity_poly.type
_entity_poly.pdbx_seq_one_letter_code
_entity_poly.pdbx_strand_id
1 'polypeptide(L)'
;MPNHKSQCRNLHGHRYVLEITLSGDIITQENASENGMVMDFSDVKSIAKESVVNVWDHAFLVYQHDTEVLNFLNTLPDHKTVVFPTVPTAENMALEAFKILKSKYHDSYGNHLKLEKVRLYETPNSWADALG
;
A
#
# COMPACT_ATOMS: atom_id res chain seq x y z
N MET A 1 16.86 6.89 -3.92
CA MET A 1 17.41 5.52 -4.00
C MET A 1 18.93 5.56 -4.16
N PRO A 2 19.71 5.33 -3.09
CA PRO A 2 21.13 5.67 -3.05
C PRO A 2 21.98 5.05 -4.18
N ASN A 3 21.66 3.82 -4.59
CA ASN A 3 22.46 3.06 -5.56
C ASN A 3 21.92 3.12 -7.00
N HIS A 4 20.91 3.95 -7.28
CA HIS A 4 20.28 3.99 -8.61
C HIS A 4 21.08 4.86 -9.60
N LYS A 5 21.16 4.42 -10.87
CA LYS A 5 21.95 5.10 -11.92
C LYS A 5 21.24 6.32 -12.54
N SER A 6 19.96 6.54 -12.26
CA SER A 6 19.15 7.64 -12.80
C SER A 6 18.96 8.80 -11.80
N GLN A 7 18.15 9.80 -12.19
CA GLN A 7 17.71 10.90 -11.32
C GLN A 7 17.01 10.45 -10.03
N CYS A 8 16.52 9.20 -9.96
CA CYS A 8 15.89 8.63 -8.77
C CYS A 8 16.85 8.47 -7.56
N ARG A 9 18.14 8.75 -7.76
CA ARG A 9 19.11 8.83 -6.65
C ARG A 9 18.93 10.06 -5.77
N ASN A 10 18.41 11.17 -6.32
CA ASN A 10 18.17 12.40 -5.59
C ASN A 10 16.94 12.27 -4.68
N LEU A 11 16.81 13.15 -3.68
CA LEU A 11 15.55 13.29 -2.93
C LEU A 11 14.48 13.86 -3.88
N HIS A 12 13.37 13.15 -4.00
CA HIS A 12 12.22 13.53 -4.83
C HIS A 12 10.97 12.82 -4.30
N GLY A 13 9.83 13.13 -4.90
CA GLY A 13 8.56 12.51 -4.54
C GLY A 13 7.73 12.17 -5.78
N HIS A 14 6.69 11.39 -5.55
CA HIS A 14 5.76 10.92 -6.57
C HIS A 14 4.33 10.97 -6.04
N ARG A 15 3.37 11.02 -6.96
CA ARG A 15 1.96 10.80 -6.64
C ARG A 15 1.61 9.34 -6.90
N TYR A 16 1.70 8.53 -5.86
CA TYR A 16 1.37 7.11 -5.97
C TYR A 16 -0.14 6.88 -6.13
N VAL A 17 -0.51 5.84 -6.88
CA VAL A 17 -1.89 5.34 -6.98
C VAL A 17 -1.90 3.86 -6.63
N LEU A 18 -2.78 3.46 -5.72
CA LEU A 18 -2.95 2.08 -5.27
C LEU A 18 -4.24 1.49 -5.88
N GLU A 19 -4.11 0.39 -6.61
CA GLU A 19 -5.24 -0.43 -7.07
C GLU A 19 -5.23 -1.77 -6.33
N ILE A 20 -6.41 -2.23 -5.94
CA ILE A 20 -6.62 -3.44 -5.15
C ILE A 20 -7.58 -4.35 -5.92
N THR A 21 -7.21 -5.62 -6.06
CA THR A 21 -8.07 -6.65 -6.65
C THR A 21 -8.38 -7.70 -5.59
N LEU A 22 -9.66 -7.82 -5.24
CA LEU A 22 -10.21 -8.85 -4.35
C LEU A 22 -11.02 -9.84 -5.18
N SER A 23 -11.00 -11.10 -4.77
CA SER A 23 -11.87 -12.16 -5.28
C SER A 23 -12.56 -12.86 -4.10
N GLY A 24 -13.65 -13.55 -4.39
CA GLY A 24 -14.42 -14.33 -3.43
C GLY A 24 -15.77 -14.72 -4.03
N ASP A 25 -16.47 -15.60 -3.35
CA ASP A 25 -17.84 -15.93 -3.66
C ASP A 25 -18.76 -14.74 -3.35
N ILE A 26 -19.87 -14.67 -4.07
CA ILE A 26 -20.91 -13.69 -3.80
C ILE A 26 -21.60 -14.07 -2.49
N ILE A 27 -21.68 -13.11 -1.57
CA ILE A 27 -22.40 -13.25 -0.30
C ILE A 27 -23.89 -13.41 -0.59
N THR A 28 -24.49 -14.50 -0.10
CA THR A 28 -25.91 -14.86 -0.29
C THR A 28 -26.68 -14.92 1.03
N GLN A 29 -26.39 -13.97 1.93
CA GLN A 29 -27.07 -13.86 3.21
C GLN A 29 -28.29 -12.91 3.10
N GLU A 30 -29.49 -13.48 3.13
CA GLU A 30 -30.72 -12.68 3.10
C GLU A 30 -30.76 -11.66 4.26
N ASN A 31 -31.18 -10.43 3.94
CA ASN A 31 -31.24 -9.26 4.83
C ASN A 31 -29.89 -8.68 5.31
N ALA A 32 -28.75 -9.17 4.81
CA ALA A 32 -27.45 -8.49 4.98
C ALA A 32 -27.31 -7.34 3.98
N SER A 33 -26.59 -6.28 4.37
CA SER A 33 -26.30 -5.14 3.48
C SER A 33 -25.42 -5.54 2.30
N GLU A 34 -24.55 -6.53 2.50
CA GLU A 34 -23.55 -7.02 1.56
C GLU A 34 -24.10 -8.15 0.67
N ASN A 35 -25.39 -8.49 0.77
CA ASN A 35 -26.02 -9.51 -0.07
C ASN A 35 -25.86 -9.15 -1.56
N GLY A 36 -25.30 -10.06 -2.35
CA GLY A 36 -24.98 -9.83 -3.76
C GLY A 36 -23.60 -9.22 -4.02
N MET A 37 -22.74 -9.09 -3.00
CA MET A 37 -21.39 -8.54 -3.12
C MET A 37 -20.32 -9.59 -2.77
N VAL A 38 -19.08 -9.37 -3.21
CA VAL A 38 -17.91 -10.08 -2.65
C VAL A 38 -17.46 -9.41 -1.35
N MET A 39 -17.51 -8.07 -1.34
CA MET A 39 -17.28 -7.18 -0.20
C MET A 39 -17.82 -5.79 -0.57
N ASP A 40 -18.26 -4.99 0.40
CA ASP A 40 -18.66 -3.60 0.14
C ASP A 40 -17.46 -2.73 -0.26
N PHE A 41 -17.58 -1.95 -1.35
CA PHE A 41 -16.49 -1.11 -1.84
C PHE A 41 -16.06 -0.01 -0.85
N SER A 42 -16.97 0.46 0.00
CA SER A 42 -16.68 1.44 1.04
C SER A 42 -15.75 0.86 2.09
N ASP A 43 -15.98 -0.40 2.49
CA ASP A 43 -15.11 -1.11 3.44
C ASP A 43 -13.75 -1.39 2.83
N VAL A 44 -13.71 -1.85 1.56
CA VAL A 44 -12.45 -2.04 0.82
C VAL A 44 -11.60 -0.76 0.87
N LYS A 45 -12.24 0.38 0.61
CA LYS A 45 -11.60 1.69 0.58
C LYS A 45 -11.17 2.17 1.97
N SER A 46 -12.00 1.99 2.98
CA SER A 46 -11.69 2.39 4.36
C SER A 46 -10.50 1.62 4.91
N ILE A 47 -10.50 0.30 4.77
CA ILE A 47 -9.38 -0.57 5.18
C ILE A 47 -8.09 -0.15 4.50
N ALA A 48 -8.12 0.06 3.17
CA ALA A 48 -6.95 0.47 2.41
C ALA A 48 -6.42 1.84 2.84
N LYS A 49 -7.33 2.79 3.07
CA LYS A 49 -6.99 4.14 3.51
C LYS A 49 -6.32 4.14 4.87
N GLU A 50 -6.94 3.48 5.84
CA GLU A 50 -6.45 3.46 7.21
C GLU A 50 -5.14 2.69 7.34
N SER A 51 -5.02 1.56 6.65
CA SER A 51 -3.87 0.66 6.83
C SER A 51 -2.64 1.05 6.02
N VAL A 52 -2.82 1.73 4.88
CA VAL A 52 -1.73 2.01 3.94
C VAL A 52 -1.71 3.48 3.54
N VAL A 53 -2.78 3.97 2.89
CA VAL A 53 -2.73 5.28 2.21
C VAL A 53 -2.46 6.40 3.20
N ASN A 54 -3.23 6.53 4.27
CA ASN A 54 -3.07 7.61 5.25
C ASN A 54 -1.74 7.51 6.03
N VAL A 55 -1.19 6.31 6.19
CA VAL A 55 0.09 6.09 6.84
C VAL A 55 1.22 6.65 5.98
N TRP A 56 1.19 6.42 4.67
CA TRP A 56 2.24 6.82 3.74
C TRP A 56 2.03 8.20 3.10
N ASP A 57 0.79 8.69 3.07
CA ASP A 57 0.45 9.96 2.44
C ASP A 57 1.14 11.14 3.17
N HIS A 58 1.59 12.13 2.41
CA HIS A 58 2.36 13.28 2.90
C HIS A 58 3.55 12.90 3.81
N ALA A 59 4.18 11.73 3.59
CA ALA A 59 5.36 11.29 4.32
C ALA A 59 6.58 11.15 3.41
N PHE A 60 7.77 11.30 3.98
CA PHE A 60 8.99 10.83 3.35
C PHE A 60 9.23 9.36 3.72
N LEU A 61 9.29 8.48 2.71
CA LEU A 61 9.61 7.07 2.91
C LEU A 61 11.13 6.88 2.81
N VAL A 62 11.76 6.45 3.89
CA VAL A 62 13.22 6.26 3.97
C VAL A 62 13.54 4.82 4.31
N TYR A 63 14.57 4.27 3.66
CA TYR A 63 15.07 2.95 4.00
C TYR A 63 15.77 2.98 5.37
N GLN A 64 15.46 2.03 6.24
CA GLN A 64 15.99 1.97 7.61
C GLN A 64 17.53 1.98 7.72
N HIS A 65 18.24 1.52 6.68
CA HIS A 65 19.69 1.51 6.65
C HIS A 65 20.30 2.69 5.85
N ASP A 66 19.48 3.62 5.36
CA ASP A 66 19.93 4.92 4.84
C ASP A 66 20.09 5.91 6.01
N THR A 67 21.11 5.65 6.85
CA THR A 67 21.29 6.36 8.12
C THR A 67 21.57 7.85 7.95
N GLU A 68 22.19 8.25 6.83
CA GLU A 68 22.48 9.66 6.55
C GLU A 68 21.19 10.46 6.34
N VAL A 69 20.31 9.98 5.46
CA VAL A 69 19.01 10.61 5.22
C VAL A 69 18.13 10.51 6.46
N LEU A 70 18.09 9.35 7.13
CA LEU A 70 17.28 9.18 8.35
C LEU A 70 17.70 10.16 9.45
N ASN A 71 19.00 10.31 9.69
CA ASN A 71 19.52 11.27 10.66
C ASN A 71 19.16 12.71 10.29
N PHE A 72 19.27 13.08 9.01
CA PHE A 72 18.85 14.40 8.53
C PHE A 72 17.37 14.65 8.80
N LEU A 73 16.48 13.72 8.40
CA LEU A 73 15.04 13.84 8.60
C LEU A 73 14.67 13.95 10.09
N ASN A 74 15.39 13.25 10.98
CA ASN A 74 15.19 13.33 12.42
C ASN A 74 15.54 14.71 13.02
N THR A 75 16.24 15.58 12.29
CA THR A 75 16.49 16.97 12.73
C THR A 75 15.34 17.92 12.40
N LEU A 76 14.37 17.49 11.59
CA LEU A 76 13.24 18.31 11.14
C LEU A 76 12.04 18.12 12.08
N PRO A 77 11.64 19.13 12.88
CA PRO A 77 10.48 19.03 13.75
C PRO A 77 9.20 18.82 12.94
N ASP A 78 8.30 17.98 13.45
CA ASP A 78 6.99 17.67 12.88
C ASP A 78 7.00 17.11 11.44
N HIS A 79 8.18 16.73 10.93
CA HIS A 79 8.30 16.09 9.63
C HIS A 79 7.82 14.64 9.67
N LYS A 80 6.86 14.29 8.82
CA LYS A 80 6.33 12.92 8.74
C LYS A 80 7.30 12.01 7.99
N THR A 81 7.97 11.14 8.73
CA THR A 81 8.90 10.14 8.18
C THR A 81 8.34 8.74 8.38
N VAL A 82 8.30 7.94 7.31
CA VAL A 82 7.98 6.50 7.38
C VAL A 82 9.25 5.71 7.10
N VAL A 83 9.69 4.94 8.08
CA VAL A 83 10.88 4.09 7.96
C VAL A 83 10.48 2.74 7.36
N PHE A 84 11.03 2.43 6.18
CA PHE A 84 10.79 1.17 5.49
C PHE A 84 11.92 0.16 5.76
N PRO A 85 11.59 -1.13 5.94
CA PRO A 85 12.59 -2.19 6.16
C PRO A 85 13.43 -2.50 4.91
N THR A 86 13.02 -2.02 3.74
CA THR A 86 13.69 -2.19 2.45
C THR A 86 13.78 -0.87 1.71
N VAL A 87 14.52 -0.81 0.60
CA VAL A 87 14.53 0.37 -0.27
C VAL A 87 13.10 0.61 -0.80
N PRO A 88 12.50 1.81 -0.63
CA PRO A 88 11.10 2.06 -1.00
C PRO A 88 10.95 2.28 -2.51
N THR A 89 11.22 1.23 -3.28
CA THR A 89 10.90 1.17 -4.71
C THR A 89 9.41 0.84 -4.91
N ALA A 90 8.85 1.12 -6.09
CA ALA A 90 7.46 0.79 -6.38
C ALA A 90 7.15 -0.70 -6.12
N GLU A 91 8.08 -1.61 -6.45
CA GLU A 91 7.97 -3.04 -6.24
C GLU A 91 7.93 -3.42 -4.75
N ASN A 92 8.86 -2.89 -3.96
CA ASN A 92 8.91 -3.17 -2.52
C ASN A 92 7.71 -2.57 -1.79
N MET A 93 7.28 -1.36 -2.19
CA MET A 93 6.08 -0.72 -1.65
C MET A 93 4.80 -1.49 -2.01
N ALA A 94 4.67 -1.96 -3.25
CA ALA A 94 3.53 -2.79 -3.66
C ALA A 94 3.46 -4.09 -2.84
N LEU A 95 4.61 -4.75 -2.65
CA LEU A 95 4.69 -5.98 -1.85
C LEU A 95 4.35 -5.72 -0.37
N GLU A 96 4.81 -4.62 0.20
CA GLU A 96 4.51 -4.27 1.59
C GLU A 96 3.04 -3.91 1.78
N ALA A 97 2.47 -3.12 0.86
CA ALA A 97 1.03 -2.85 0.84
C ALA A 97 0.22 -4.15 0.74
N PHE A 98 0.63 -5.07 -0.13
CA PHE A 98 -0.01 -6.39 -0.26
C PHE A 98 0.00 -7.17 1.05
N LYS A 99 1.15 -7.26 1.74
CA LYS A 99 1.25 -7.96 3.03
C LYS A 99 0.34 -7.34 4.09
N ILE A 100 0.37 -6.02 4.22
CA ILE A 100 -0.47 -5.28 5.16
C ILE A 100 -1.94 -5.56 4.85
N LEU A 101 -2.37 -5.36 3.61
CA LEU A 101 -3.77 -5.51 3.21
C LEU A 101 -4.27 -6.95 3.28
N LYS A 102 -3.44 -7.94 2.93
CA LYS A 102 -3.78 -9.36 3.07
C LYS A 102 -4.09 -9.72 4.51
N SER A 103 -3.43 -9.07 5.48
CA SER A 103 -3.69 -9.27 6.90
C SER A 103 -4.92 -8.51 7.42
N LYS A 104 -5.59 -7.70 6.59
CA LYS A 104 -6.73 -6.85 6.98
C LYS A 104 -8.02 -7.24 6.26
N TYR A 105 -7.92 -7.75 5.04
CA TYR A 105 -9.07 -8.29 4.32
C TYR A 105 -9.35 -9.71 4.82
N HIS A 106 -10.31 -9.81 5.74
CA HIS A 106 -10.73 -11.07 6.34
C HIS A 106 -12.09 -11.50 5.80
N ASP A 107 -12.23 -12.80 5.56
CA ASP A 107 -13.51 -13.42 5.27
C ASP A 107 -14.40 -13.40 6.52
N SER A 108 -15.59 -12.81 6.39
CA SER A 108 -16.59 -12.72 7.47
C SER A 108 -17.83 -13.58 7.20
N TYR A 109 -18.03 -14.03 5.96
CA TYR A 109 -19.22 -14.72 5.49
C TYR A 109 -18.95 -16.16 5.03
N GLY A 110 -17.72 -16.64 5.19
CA GLY A 110 -17.27 -17.90 4.60
C GLY A 110 -17.22 -17.84 3.08
N ASN A 111 -17.08 -16.64 2.51
CA ASN A 111 -17.16 -16.39 1.07
C ASN A 111 -15.80 -16.49 0.37
N HIS A 112 -14.79 -17.08 1.01
CA HIS A 112 -13.48 -17.32 0.43
C HIS A 112 -12.81 -16.03 -0.07
N LEU A 113 -12.99 -14.93 0.66
CA LEU A 113 -12.42 -13.63 0.30
C LEU A 113 -10.88 -13.72 0.24
N LYS A 114 -10.31 -13.30 -0.89
CA LYS A 114 -8.86 -13.30 -1.13
C LYS A 114 -8.41 -11.97 -1.75
N LEU A 115 -7.28 -11.47 -1.25
CA LEU A 115 -6.50 -10.44 -1.93
C LEU A 115 -5.65 -11.07 -3.04
N GLU A 116 -6.01 -10.80 -4.29
CA GLU A 116 -5.34 -11.37 -5.47
C GLU A 116 -4.18 -10.51 -5.94
N LYS A 117 -4.36 -9.18 -5.94
CA LYS A 117 -3.36 -8.26 -6.46
C LYS A 117 -3.42 -6.92 -5.76
N VAL A 118 -2.24 -6.36 -5.54
CA VAL A 118 -2.03 -4.94 -5.29
C VAL A 118 -1.15 -4.38 -6.39
N ARG A 119 -1.61 -3.33 -7.05
CA ARG A 119 -0.83 -2.57 -8.03
C ARG A 119 -0.53 -1.19 -7.47
N LEU A 120 0.72 -0.77 -7.58
CA LEU A 120 1.18 0.55 -7.17
C LEU A 120 1.81 1.28 -8.36
N TYR A 121 1.18 2.37 -8.79
CA TYR A 121 1.75 3.28 -9.79
C TYR A 121 2.65 4.28 -9.11
N GLU A 122 3.91 4.39 -9.54
CA GLU A 122 4.81 5.50 -9.17
C GLU A 122 4.53 6.73 -10.04
N THR A 123 4.29 6.49 -11.33
CA THR A 123 3.83 7.50 -12.29
C THR A 123 2.65 6.93 -13.08
N PRO A 124 1.88 7.74 -13.83
CA PRO A 124 0.76 7.25 -14.63
C PRO A 124 1.12 6.12 -15.62
N ASN A 125 2.39 6.04 -16.04
CA ASN A 125 2.87 5.08 -17.04
C ASN A 125 3.84 4.03 -16.46
N SER A 126 4.03 3.97 -15.14
CA SER A 126 4.94 3.02 -14.51
C SER A 126 4.41 2.52 -13.17
N TRP A 127 4.27 1.21 -13.03
CA TRP A 127 3.72 0.55 -11.85
C TRP A 127 4.43 -0.76 -11.55
N ALA A 128 4.20 -1.26 -10.34
CA ALA A 128 4.56 -2.60 -9.92
C ALA A 128 3.34 -3.37 -9.40
N ASP A 129 3.32 -4.68 -9.62
CA ASP A 129 2.28 -5.59 -9.15
C ASP A 129 2.85 -6.53 -8.09
N ALA A 130 2.14 -6.67 -6.97
CA ALA A 130 2.31 -7.75 -6.02
C ALA A 130 1.10 -8.69 -6.12
N LEU A 131 1.36 -9.99 -6.30
CA LEU A 131 0.36 -11.03 -6.58
C LEU A 131 0.24 -12.03 -5.43
N GLY A 132 -0.96 -12.60 -5.25
CA GLY A 132 -1.40 -13.35 -4.08
C GLY A 132 -1.69 -14.83 -4.21
#